data_AF-A0A2H5AVR8-F1
#
_entry.id   AF-A0A2H5AVR8-F1
#
_cell.length_a   1.000
_cell.length_b   1.000
_cell.length_c   1.000
_cell.angle_alpha   90.00
_cell.angle_beta   90.00
_cell.angle_gamma   90.00
#
_symmetry.space_group_name_H-M   'P 1'
#
loop_
_entity.id
_entity.type
_entity.pdbx_description
1 polymer ?
#
loop_
_entity_poly.entity_id
_entity_poly.type
_entity_poly.pdbx_seq_one_letter_code
_entity_poly.pdbx_strand_id
1 'polypeptide(L)'
;MRGGRPTEEQLTRTFNAVLEEALSGQGVRTCTGLDMATDNALWEIAEYGPAAPPELVDAARAAFAGQLDGSNAARWHAELARKIEARKRRAAEHESEPRATEARGGAEPPVELPTATPTSERAIRINGDQTYLDEYGRTCHEGEPFTGEVEEHADNGRTELLGTYFWGIEHGRQQEWWPDGTKRAEGVANMGAAVGEWRYWHANGRLSEVVVFDENGWEMTRKRWNAAGEVILDQATRRRA
;
A
#
# COMPACT_ATOMS: atom_id res chain seq x y z
N MET A 1 3.27 0.07 -15.89
CA MET A 1 1.83 0.46 -15.79
C MET A 1 1.09 -0.72 -15.20
N ARG A 2 0.53 -0.58 -13.99
CA ARG A 2 -0.31 -1.63 -13.40
C ARG A 2 -1.57 -1.84 -14.22
N GLY A 3 -2.12 -3.05 -14.16
CA GLY A 3 -3.31 -3.44 -14.91
C GLY A 3 -4.44 -2.45 -14.70
N GLY A 4 -5.27 -2.26 -15.73
CA GLY A 4 -6.46 -1.43 -15.62
C GLY A 4 -7.35 -1.92 -14.47
N ARG A 5 -8.00 -0.98 -13.77
CA ARG A 5 -9.04 -1.31 -12.79
C ARG A 5 -10.04 -2.30 -13.40
N PRO A 6 -10.59 -3.25 -12.63
CA PRO A 6 -11.62 -4.17 -13.12
C PRO A 6 -12.74 -3.43 -13.84
N THR A 7 -13.19 -3.97 -14.98
CA THR A 7 -14.32 -3.42 -15.75
C THR A 7 -15.62 -3.47 -14.94
N GLU A 8 -16.60 -2.65 -15.28
CA GLU A 8 -17.93 -2.65 -14.64
C GLU A 8 -18.59 -4.04 -14.64
N GLU A 9 -18.45 -4.79 -15.74
CA GLU A 9 -18.97 -6.17 -15.83
C GLU A 9 -18.21 -7.13 -14.91
N GLN A 10 -16.90 -6.98 -14.77
CA GLN A 10 -16.11 -7.75 -13.80
C GLN A 10 -16.52 -7.39 -12.37
N LEU A 11 -16.63 -6.10 -12.05
CA LEU A 11 -17.06 -5.61 -10.74
C LEU A 11 -18.47 -6.12 -10.38
N THR A 12 -19.40 -6.13 -11.32
CA THR A 12 -20.78 -6.62 -11.09
C THR A 12 -20.79 -8.11 -10.79
N ARG A 13 -20.03 -8.91 -11.54
CA ARG A 13 -19.90 -10.36 -11.26
C ARG A 13 -19.26 -10.60 -9.90
N THR A 14 -18.19 -9.88 -9.59
CA THR A 14 -17.53 -9.96 -8.29
C THR A 14 -18.48 -9.59 -7.16
N PHE A 15 -19.18 -8.46 -7.26
CA PHE A 15 -20.12 -8.00 -6.23
C PHE A 15 -21.18 -9.07 -5.93
N ASN A 16 -21.80 -9.65 -6.96
CA ASN A 16 -22.82 -10.68 -6.76
C ASN A 16 -22.25 -11.93 -6.08
N ALA A 17 -21.05 -12.39 -6.50
CA ALA A 17 -20.40 -13.55 -5.89
C ALA A 17 -20.05 -13.31 -4.41
N VAL A 18 -19.50 -12.14 -4.08
CA VAL A 18 -19.12 -11.79 -2.71
C VAL A 18 -20.36 -11.58 -1.83
N LEU A 19 -21.44 -11.01 -2.38
CA LEU A 19 -22.71 -10.89 -1.67
C LEU A 19 -23.31 -12.26 -1.32
N GLU A 20 -23.25 -13.22 -2.24
CA GLU A 20 -23.69 -14.60 -1.98
C GLU A 20 -22.87 -15.27 -0.86
N GLU A 21 -21.55 -15.06 -0.84
CA GLU A 21 -20.66 -15.58 0.20
C GLU A 21 -20.87 -14.93 1.57
N ALA A 22 -21.10 -13.61 1.59
CA ALA A 22 -21.44 -12.88 2.81
C ALA A 22 -22.73 -13.43 3.41
N LEU A 23 -23.76 -13.62 2.58
CA LEU A 23 -25.06 -14.19 2.99
C LEU A 23 -24.99 -15.67 3.36
N SER A 24 -24.04 -16.43 2.84
CA SER A 24 -23.86 -17.84 3.21
C SER A 24 -23.10 -18.02 4.53
N GLY A 25 -22.52 -16.95 5.08
CA GLY A 25 -21.67 -16.98 6.28
C GLY A 25 -20.24 -17.46 6.01
N GLN A 26 -19.81 -17.49 4.75
CA GLN A 26 -18.44 -17.84 4.36
C GLN A 26 -17.45 -16.68 4.52
N GLY A 27 -17.95 -15.49 4.86
CA GLY A 27 -17.17 -14.26 4.99
C GLY A 27 -17.04 -13.49 3.68
N VAL A 28 -16.27 -12.40 3.70
CA VAL A 28 -16.02 -11.55 2.53
C VAL A 28 -14.58 -11.75 2.08
N ARG A 29 -14.40 -12.09 0.80
CA ARG A 29 -13.07 -12.16 0.19
C ARG A 29 -12.49 -10.77 -0.01
N THR A 30 -11.18 -10.67 0.08
CA THR A 30 -10.46 -9.41 -0.17
C THR A 30 -9.89 -9.36 -1.59
N CYS A 31 -9.30 -8.25 -2.03
CA CYS A 31 -8.76 -8.10 -3.40
C CYS A 31 -9.83 -8.24 -4.50
N THR A 32 -11.09 -7.95 -4.18
CA THR A 32 -12.23 -8.06 -5.11
C THR A 32 -12.25 -6.94 -6.13
N GLY A 33 -11.56 -5.82 -5.85
CA GLY A 33 -11.64 -4.59 -6.63
C GLY A 33 -12.90 -3.77 -6.31
N LEU A 34 -13.69 -4.19 -5.33
CA LEU A 34 -14.76 -3.39 -4.75
C LEU A 34 -14.15 -2.26 -3.93
N ASP A 35 -14.77 -1.08 -3.95
CA ASP A 35 -14.26 0.03 -3.14
C ASP A 35 -14.58 -0.18 -1.66
N MET A 36 -13.89 0.57 -0.78
CA MET A 36 -14.04 0.42 0.66
C MET A 36 -15.49 0.62 1.16
N ALA A 37 -16.29 1.46 0.50
CA ALA A 37 -17.69 1.66 0.91
C ALA A 37 -18.54 0.41 0.63
N THR A 38 -18.31 -0.22 -0.52
CA THR A 38 -18.97 -1.46 -0.92
C THR A 38 -18.49 -2.63 -0.07
N ASP A 39 -17.18 -2.75 0.17
CA ASP A 39 -16.58 -3.81 0.99
C ASP A 39 -17.10 -3.75 2.44
N ASN A 40 -17.15 -2.57 3.05
CA ASN A 40 -17.69 -2.40 4.40
C ASN A 40 -19.15 -2.84 4.52
N ALA A 41 -19.99 -2.54 3.51
CA ALA A 41 -21.39 -2.96 3.52
C ALA A 41 -21.54 -4.49 3.40
N LEU A 42 -20.66 -5.14 2.63
CA LEU A 42 -20.63 -6.60 2.53
C LEU A 42 -20.13 -7.26 3.81
N TRP A 43 -19.14 -6.66 4.49
CA TRP A 43 -18.68 -7.11 5.79
C TRP A 43 -19.78 -7.02 6.84
N GLU A 44 -20.56 -5.93 6.85
CA GLU A 44 -21.71 -5.77 7.74
C GLU A 44 -22.74 -6.88 7.51
N ILE A 45 -23.02 -7.27 6.25
CA ILE A 45 -23.88 -8.43 5.94
C ILE A 45 -23.28 -9.73 6.50
N ALA A 46 -21.98 -9.94 6.32
CA ALA A 46 -21.30 -11.16 6.73
C ALA A 46 -21.30 -11.38 8.25
N GLU A 47 -21.41 -10.32 9.06
CA GLU A 47 -21.62 -10.43 10.52
C GLU A 47 -22.92 -11.17 10.88
N TYR A 48 -23.95 -11.08 10.03
CA TYR A 48 -25.24 -11.76 10.21
C TYR A 48 -25.34 -13.06 9.41
N GLY A 49 -24.61 -13.18 8.31
CA GLY A 49 -24.64 -14.34 7.42
C GLY A 49 -26.06 -14.59 6.88
N PRO A 50 -26.59 -15.83 7.00
CA PRO A 50 -27.94 -16.15 6.50
C PRO A 50 -29.09 -15.38 7.17
N ALA A 51 -28.83 -14.73 8.31
CA ALA A 51 -29.80 -13.93 9.05
C ALA A 51 -29.74 -12.43 8.71
N ALA A 52 -28.98 -12.04 7.69
CA ALA A 52 -28.81 -10.64 7.31
C ALA A 52 -30.15 -9.95 6.99
N PRO A 53 -30.43 -8.79 7.61
CA PRO A 53 -31.61 -8.01 7.28
C PRO A 53 -31.62 -7.53 5.81
N PRO A 54 -32.78 -7.50 5.13
CA PRO A 54 -32.88 -7.06 3.73
C PRO A 54 -32.33 -5.64 3.49
N GLU A 55 -32.46 -4.74 4.47
CA GLU A 55 -31.96 -3.38 4.40
C GLU A 55 -30.44 -3.29 4.25
N LEU A 56 -29.68 -4.26 4.78
CA LEU A 56 -28.23 -4.32 4.59
C LEU A 56 -27.88 -4.71 3.16
N VAL A 57 -28.67 -5.61 2.56
CA VAL A 57 -28.52 -5.99 1.14
C VAL A 57 -28.81 -4.80 0.24
N ASP A 58 -29.86 -4.03 0.54
CA ASP A 58 -30.19 -2.80 -0.19
C ASP A 58 -29.07 -1.75 -0.04
N ALA A 59 -28.52 -1.60 1.16
CA ALA A 59 -27.40 -0.70 1.42
C ALA A 59 -26.13 -1.11 0.65
N ALA A 60 -25.80 -2.41 0.61
CA ALA A 60 -24.67 -2.92 -0.17
C ALA A 60 -24.86 -2.69 -1.67
N ARG A 61 -26.06 -2.89 -2.21
CA ARG A 61 -26.37 -2.59 -3.62
C ARG A 61 -26.28 -1.10 -3.92
N ALA A 62 -26.73 -0.24 -3.00
CA ALA A 62 -26.60 1.21 -3.15
C ALA A 62 -25.14 1.66 -3.10
N ALA A 63 -24.32 1.09 -2.20
CA ALA A 63 -22.90 1.35 -2.13
C ALA A 63 -22.19 0.92 -3.44
N PHE A 64 -22.52 -0.27 -3.96
CA PHE A 64 -21.99 -0.76 -5.23
C PHE A 64 -22.39 0.13 -6.41
N ALA A 65 -23.64 0.58 -6.48
CA ALA A 65 -24.06 1.56 -7.49
C ALA A 65 -23.23 2.85 -7.41
N GLY A 66 -22.91 3.30 -6.19
CA GLY A 66 -22.05 4.45 -5.94
C GLY A 66 -20.58 4.25 -6.36
N GLN A 67 -20.11 3.00 -6.41
CA GLN A 67 -18.80 2.65 -6.97
C GLN A 67 -18.83 2.78 -8.50
N LEU A 68 -19.89 2.27 -9.14
CA LEU A 68 -20.02 2.29 -10.60
C LEU A 68 -20.20 3.71 -11.15
N ASP A 69 -21.01 4.54 -10.50
CA ASP A 69 -21.25 5.93 -10.92
C ASP A 69 -20.17 6.91 -10.44
N GLY A 70 -19.23 6.45 -9.59
CA GLY A 70 -18.12 7.23 -9.05
C GLY A 70 -18.47 8.15 -7.88
N SER A 71 -19.71 8.15 -7.38
CA SER A 71 -20.14 8.99 -6.27
C SER A 71 -19.46 8.62 -4.95
N ASN A 72 -19.08 7.35 -4.73
CA ASN A 72 -18.29 6.93 -3.57
C ASN A 72 -16.91 7.62 -3.57
N ALA A 73 -16.22 7.59 -4.71
CA ALA A 73 -14.92 8.24 -4.87
C ALA A 73 -15.02 9.75 -4.65
N ALA A 74 -16.06 10.40 -5.21
CA ALA A 74 -16.29 11.83 -5.02
C ALA A 74 -16.50 12.19 -3.54
N ARG A 75 -17.29 11.39 -2.80
CA ARG A 75 -17.49 11.55 -1.36
C ARG A 75 -16.20 11.41 -0.57
N TRP A 76 -15.40 10.38 -0.87
CA TRP A 76 -14.12 10.15 -0.21
C TRP A 76 -13.14 11.31 -0.43
N HIS A 77 -13.01 11.79 -1.66
CA HIS A 77 -12.15 12.94 -1.98
C HIS A 77 -12.58 14.21 -1.24
N ALA A 78 -13.88 14.50 -1.19
CA ALA A 78 -14.40 15.64 -0.44
C ALA A 78 -14.14 15.52 1.07
N GLU A 79 -14.26 14.31 1.64
CA GLU A 79 -13.94 14.07 3.04
C GLU A 79 -12.44 14.21 3.33
N LEU A 80 -11.59 13.65 2.48
CA LEU A 80 -10.14 13.75 2.61
C LEU A 80 -9.67 15.21 2.54
N ALA A 81 -10.20 16.00 1.60
CA ALA A 81 -9.89 17.42 1.49
C ALA A 81 -10.24 18.18 2.78
N ARG A 82 -11.43 17.91 3.36
CA ARG A 82 -11.83 18.48 4.65
C ARG A 82 -10.88 18.08 5.79
N LYS A 83 -10.49 16.81 5.86
CA LYS A 83 -9.54 16.29 6.87
C LYS A 83 -8.15 16.92 6.75
N ILE A 84 -7.67 17.10 5.52
CA ILE A 84 -6.38 17.78 5.25
C ILE A 84 -6.46 19.24 5.68
N GLU A 85 -7.53 19.95 5.31
CA GLU A 85 -7.68 21.36 5.67
C GLU A 85 -7.82 21.57 7.18
N ALA A 86 -8.57 20.70 7.86
CA ALA A 86 -8.66 20.70 9.32
C ALA A 86 -7.29 20.46 9.98
N ARG A 87 -6.46 19.56 9.43
CA ARG A 87 -5.09 19.34 9.91
C ARG A 87 -4.19 20.56 9.68
N LYS A 88 -4.27 21.21 8.51
CA LYS A 88 -3.53 22.45 8.23
C LYS A 88 -3.92 23.57 9.20
N ARG A 89 -5.21 23.73 9.47
CA ARG A 89 -5.71 24.73 10.43
C ARG A 89 -5.20 24.47 11.85
N ARG A 90 -5.27 23.23 12.32
CA ARG A 90 -4.73 22.82 13.63
C ARG A 90 -3.22 23.03 13.72
N ALA A 91 -2.48 22.78 12.65
CA ALA A 91 -1.03 23.03 12.62
C ALA A 91 -0.71 24.52 12.71
N ALA A 92 -1.46 25.37 11.99
CA ALA A 92 -1.30 26.83 12.03
C ALA A 92 -1.70 27.44 13.39
N GLU A 93 -2.74 26.91 14.03
CA GLU A 93 -3.14 27.30 15.39
C GLU A 93 -2.08 26.87 16.42
N HIS A 94 -1.52 25.66 16.31
CA HIS A 94 -0.49 25.13 17.20
C HIS A 94 0.90 25.78 17.01
N GLU A 95 1.14 26.47 15.89
CA GLU A 95 2.34 27.30 15.67
C GLU A 95 2.25 28.68 16.37
N SER A 96 1.05 29.08 16.80
CA SER A 96 0.78 30.39 17.43
C SER A 96 0.69 30.39 18.96
N GLU A 97 0.82 29.23 19.63
CA GLU A 97 0.81 29.09 21.10
C GLU A 97 2.17 28.57 21.64
N PRO A 98 2.65 29.05 22.81
CA PRO A 98 3.86 28.49 23.42
C PRO A 98 3.59 27.08 23.96
N ARG A 99 4.37 26.11 23.48
CA ARG A 99 4.30 24.67 23.80
C ARG A 99 4.25 24.37 25.31
N ALA A 100 3.15 23.74 25.74
CA ALA A 100 3.10 22.89 26.93
C ALA A 100 2.94 21.42 26.49
N THR A 101 3.86 20.58 26.93
CA THR A 101 3.91 19.13 26.67
C THR A 101 2.88 18.37 27.49
N GLU A 102 2.05 17.57 26.83
CA GLU A 102 1.44 16.39 27.47
C GLU A 102 1.44 15.19 26.51
N ALA A 103 1.92 14.07 27.03
CA ALA A 103 1.95 12.76 26.39
C ALA A 103 0.64 12.02 26.67
N ARG A 104 0.12 11.29 25.68
CA ARG A 104 -0.79 10.16 25.91
C ARG A 104 -0.37 8.98 25.05
N GLY A 105 0.06 7.92 25.74
CA GLY A 105 0.27 6.60 25.19
C GLY A 105 -1.02 5.79 25.18
N GLY A 106 -1.12 4.92 24.18
CA GLY A 106 -2.11 3.87 24.06
C GLY A 106 -1.61 2.94 22.95
N ALA A 107 -0.89 1.90 23.33
CA ALA A 107 -0.44 0.85 22.43
C ALA A 107 -1.51 -0.24 22.38
N GLU A 108 -1.99 -0.57 21.18
CA GLU A 108 -2.70 -1.83 20.92
C GLU A 108 -1.68 -2.97 20.78
N PRO A 109 -2.03 -4.21 21.16
CA PRO A 109 -1.10 -5.33 21.15
C PRO A 109 -0.80 -5.79 19.71
N PRO A 110 0.44 -6.25 19.44
CA PRO A 110 0.81 -6.72 18.10
C PRO A 110 0.18 -8.08 17.81
N VAL A 111 -0.39 -8.20 16.61
CA VAL A 111 -0.82 -9.48 16.02
C VAL A 111 0.42 -10.18 15.46
N GLU A 112 0.80 -11.32 16.02
CA GLU A 112 1.86 -12.17 15.46
C GLU A 112 1.38 -12.80 14.15
N LEU A 113 1.99 -12.39 13.03
CA LEU A 113 1.83 -13.05 11.73
C LEU A 113 3.08 -13.88 11.41
N PRO A 114 2.92 -15.03 10.74
CA PRO A 114 3.95 -16.06 10.66
C PRO A 114 5.22 -15.59 9.94
N THR A 115 6.36 -15.77 10.60
CA THR A 115 7.71 -15.63 10.05
C THR A 115 8.02 -16.81 9.14
N ALA A 116 7.55 -16.78 7.90
CA ALA A 116 8.05 -17.64 6.86
C ALA A 116 8.82 -16.78 5.86
N THR A 117 10.14 -16.76 5.97
CA THR A 117 10.99 -16.41 4.82
C THR A 117 10.84 -17.51 3.79
N PRO A 118 10.29 -17.26 2.58
CA PRO A 118 10.39 -18.23 1.51
C PRO A 118 11.85 -18.32 1.06
N THR A 119 12.50 -19.39 1.49
CA THR A 119 13.75 -19.89 0.90
C THR A 119 13.48 -20.16 -0.58
N SER A 120 14.04 -19.33 -1.45
CA SER A 120 14.46 -19.60 -2.84
C SER A 120 13.90 -20.88 -3.52
N GLU A 121 12.58 -20.99 -3.65
CA GLU A 121 11.92 -21.86 -4.62
C GLU A 121 11.09 -20.95 -5.52
N ARG A 122 11.71 -20.57 -6.65
CA ARG A 122 11.18 -19.76 -7.76
C ARG A 122 9.92 -18.96 -7.42
N ALA A 123 10.12 -17.81 -6.76
CA ALA A 123 9.08 -16.79 -6.68
C ALA A 123 8.49 -16.57 -8.08
N ILE A 124 7.17 -16.68 -8.21
CA ILE A 124 6.46 -16.41 -9.45
C ILE A 124 6.75 -14.95 -9.79
N ARG A 125 7.25 -14.69 -11.00
CA ARG A 125 7.46 -13.34 -11.51
C ARG A 125 6.42 -13.03 -12.57
N ILE A 126 5.69 -11.92 -12.38
CA ILE A 126 4.67 -11.42 -13.31
C ILE A 126 4.97 -9.98 -13.69
N ASN A 127 4.37 -9.54 -14.80
CA ASN A 127 4.42 -8.13 -15.18
C ASN A 127 3.46 -7.32 -14.29
N GLY A 128 3.84 -6.07 -13.98
CA GLY A 128 2.98 -5.14 -13.23
C GLY A 128 1.60 -4.95 -13.85
N ASP A 129 1.47 -5.04 -15.18
CA ASP A 129 0.18 -4.95 -15.88
C ASP A 129 -0.81 -6.09 -15.55
N GLN A 130 -0.33 -7.17 -14.93
CA GLN A 130 -1.13 -8.29 -14.43
C GLN A 130 -1.60 -8.10 -12.99
N THR A 131 -1.14 -7.04 -12.32
CA THR A 131 -1.49 -6.73 -10.92
C THR A 131 -2.34 -5.47 -10.82
N TYR A 132 -3.09 -5.36 -9.74
CA TYR A 132 -3.83 -4.16 -9.36
C TYR A 132 -3.72 -3.93 -7.86
N LEU A 133 -4.09 -2.72 -7.41
CA LEU A 133 -4.22 -2.42 -5.99
C LEU A 133 -5.67 -2.63 -5.55
N ASP A 134 -5.86 -3.29 -4.42
CA ASP A 134 -7.16 -3.32 -3.73
C ASP A 134 -7.46 -2.01 -2.98
N GLU A 135 -8.61 -1.96 -2.34
CA GLU A 135 -9.09 -0.85 -1.51
C GLU A 135 -8.17 -0.51 -0.33
N TYR A 136 -7.32 -1.44 0.10
CA TYR A 136 -6.34 -1.29 1.18
C TYR A 136 -4.93 -0.95 0.67
N GLY A 137 -4.73 -0.88 -0.65
CA GLY A 137 -3.44 -0.61 -1.28
C GLY A 137 -2.51 -1.82 -1.35
N ARG A 138 -3.03 -3.04 -1.19
CA ARG A 138 -2.27 -4.28 -1.39
C ARG A 138 -2.23 -4.66 -2.86
N THR A 139 -1.11 -5.21 -3.28
CA THR A 139 -0.91 -5.71 -4.65
C THR A 139 -1.61 -7.05 -4.81
N CYS A 140 -2.56 -7.14 -5.72
CA CYS A 140 -3.35 -8.34 -5.97
C CYS A 140 -3.14 -8.85 -7.40
N HIS A 141 -3.32 -10.14 -7.59
CA HIS A 141 -3.32 -10.82 -8.87
C HIS A 141 -4.44 -11.87 -8.87
N GLU A 142 -5.26 -11.88 -9.93
CA GLU A 142 -6.36 -12.86 -10.09
C GLU A 142 -7.33 -12.96 -8.89
N GLY A 143 -7.61 -11.84 -8.21
CA GLY A 143 -8.54 -11.81 -7.08
C GLY A 143 -7.92 -12.05 -5.71
N GLU A 144 -6.61 -12.32 -5.63
CA GLU A 144 -5.95 -12.68 -4.38
C GLU A 144 -4.73 -11.78 -4.09
N PRO A 145 -4.37 -11.55 -2.81
CA PRO A 145 -3.14 -10.84 -2.45
C PRO A 145 -1.91 -11.55 -3.02
N PHE A 146 -1.12 -10.82 -3.80
CA PHE A 146 -0.03 -11.44 -4.56
C PHE A 146 1.19 -11.75 -3.70
N THR A 147 1.77 -12.94 -3.89
CA THR A 147 3.05 -13.34 -3.31
C THR A 147 4.01 -13.75 -4.43
N GLY A 148 5.10 -13.01 -4.61
CA GLY A 148 6.02 -13.22 -5.71
C GLY A 148 6.80 -11.95 -6.08
N GLU A 149 7.35 -11.93 -7.28
CA GLU A 149 8.03 -10.76 -7.84
C GLU A 149 7.14 -10.08 -8.90
N VAL A 150 7.08 -8.75 -8.87
CA VAL A 150 6.44 -7.94 -9.90
C VAL A 150 7.53 -7.16 -10.62
N GLU A 151 7.54 -7.24 -11.95
CA GLU A 151 8.44 -6.50 -12.82
C GLU A 151 7.66 -5.49 -13.66
N GLU A 152 8.06 -4.22 -13.61
CA GLU A 152 7.55 -3.19 -14.51
C GLU A 152 8.63 -2.78 -15.51
N HIS A 153 8.23 -2.59 -16.76
CA HIS A 153 9.11 -2.20 -17.86
C HIS A 153 8.72 -0.80 -18.36
N ALA A 154 9.73 -0.02 -18.76
CA ALA A 154 9.57 1.20 -19.54
C ALA A 154 8.97 0.91 -20.92
N ASP A 155 8.52 1.96 -21.60
CA ASP A 155 8.10 1.89 -23.02
C ASP A 155 9.19 1.32 -23.95
N ASN A 156 10.46 1.47 -23.55
CA ASN A 156 11.62 0.93 -24.29
C ASN A 156 11.93 -0.55 -23.99
N GLY A 157 11.10 -1.20 -23.16
CA GLY A 157 11.21 -2.60 -22.79
C GLY A 157 12.24 -2.92 -21.70
N ARG A 158 12.90 -1.92 -21.11
CA ARG A 158 13.83 -2.14 -19.97
C ARG A 158 13.08 -2.15 -18.65
N THR A 159 13.53 -3.00 -17.73
CA THR A 159 13.00 -3.03 -16.36
C THR A 159 13.20 -1.67 -15.68
N GLU A 160 12.13 -1.08 -15.18
CA GLU A 160 12.12 0.13 -14.35
C GLU A 160 11.91 -0.21 -12.87
N LEU A 161 11.21 -1.30 -12.58
CA LEU A 161 10.94 -1.73 -11.21
C LEU A 161 10.95 -3.25 -11.12
N LEU A 162 11.56 -3.77 -10.05
CA LEU A 162 11.43 -5.15 -9.60
C LEU A 162 11.17 -5.14 -8.10
N GLY A 163 9.95 -5.51 -7.71
CA GLY A 163 9.53 -5.57 -6.32
C GLY A 163 9.14 -6.98 -5.90
N THR A 164 9.53 -7.39 -4.70
CA THR A 164 9.06 -8.64 -4.08
C THR A 164 7.92 -8.34 -3.12
N TYR A 165 6.86 -9.16 -3.18
CA TYR A 165 5.64 -9.02 -2.39
C TYR A 165 5.32 -10.32 -1.65
N PHE A 166 4.74 -10.18 -0.46
CA PHE A 166 4.17 -11.26 0.35
C PHE A 166 2.80 -10.80 0.84
N TRP A 167 1.73 -11.54 0.52
CA TRP A 167 0.34 -11.14 0.80
C TRP A 167 -0.01 -9.73 0.30
N GLY A 168 0.50 -9.37 -0.88
CA GLY A 168 0.29 -8.08 -1.52
C GLY A 168 1.06 -6.91 -0.91
N ILE A 169 1.86 -7.16 0.13
CA ILE A 169 2.68 -6.17 0.83
C ILE A 169 4.14 -6.34 0.41
N GLU A 170 4.87 -5.25 0.21
CA GLU A 170 6.29 -5.30 -0.14
C GLU A 170 7.10 -6.06 0.92
N HIS A 171 7.76 -7.14 0.51
CA HIS A 171 8.51 -8.01 1.40
C HIS A 171 9.64 -8.69 0.63
N GLY A 172 10.88 -8.41 1.01
CA GLY A 172 12.08 -8.83 0.30
C GLY A 172 12.68 -7.71 -0.53
N ARG A 173 13.40 -8.09 -1.59
CA ARG A 173 14.23 -7.19 -2.38
C ARG A 173 13.40 -6.23 -3.23
N GLN A 174 13.75 -4.96 -3.17
CA GLN A 174 13.15 -3.91 -4.01
C GLN A 174 14.26 -3.27 -4.85
N GLN A 175 14.00 -3.06 -6.13
CA GLN A 175 14.94 -2.43 -7.06
C GLN A 175 14.20 -1.54 -8.06
N GLU A 176 14.76 -0.37 -8.34
CA GLU A 176 14.26 0.57 -9.33
C GLU A 176 15.41 1.03 -10.23
N TRP A 177 15.10 1.27 -11.50
CA TRP A 177 16.02 1.76 -12.51
C TRP A 177 15.40 2.95 -13.25
N TRP A 178 16.26 3.83 -13.72
CA TRP A 178 15.92 4.86 -14.70
C TRP A 178 15.64 4.21 -16.07
N PRO A 179 14.91 4.88 -16.99
CA PRO A 179 14.62 4.32 -18.33
C PRO A 179 15.88 3.96 -19.14
N ASP A 180 17.02 4.57 -18.82
CA ASP A 180 18.32 4.29 -19.42
C ASP A 180 19.03 3.05 -18.83
N GLY A 181 18.39 2.34 -17.89
CA GLY A 181 18.90 1.16 -17.21
C GLY A 181 19.85 1.46 -16.05
N THR A 182 20.12 2.73 -15.75
CA THR A 182 20.91 3.12 -14.58
C THR A 182 20.13 2.83 -13.32
N LYS A 183 20.76 2.24 -12.30
CA LYS A 183 20.13 2.04 -10.99
C LYS A 183 19.58 3.37 -10.47
N ARG A 184 18.38 3.33 -9.89
CA ARG A 184 17.71 4.48 -9.28
C ARG A 184 17.55 4.28 -7.78
N ALA A 185 17.12 3.09 -7.36
CA ALA A 185 17.01 2.71 -5.97
C ALA A 185 17.21 1.20 -5.78
N GLU A 186 17.67 0.80 -4.60
CA GLU A 186 17.62 -0.58 -4.15
C GLU A 186 17.60 -0.68 -2.63
N GLY A 187 16.97 -1.74 -2.13
CA GLY A 187 16.93 -2.04 -0.72
C GLY A 187 16.11 -3.29 -0.44
N VAL A 188 15.80 -3.47 0.85
CA VAL A 188 14.93 -4.56 1.33
C VAL A 188 13.76 -3.95 2.07
N ALA A 189 12.57 -4.47 1.81
CA ALA A 189 11.38 -4.21 2.59
C ALA A 189 11.05 -5.42 3.45
N ASN A 190 10.52 -5.20 4.65
CA ASN A 190 9.93 -6.22 5.50
C ASN A 190 8.51 -5.78 5.85
N MET A 191 7.50 -6.43 5.26
CA MET A 191 6.08 -6.13 5.50
C MET A 191 5.76 -4.63 5.29
N GLY A 192 6.27 -4.07 4.20
CA GLY A 192 6.07 -2.68 3.80
C GLY A 192 7.04 -1.68 4.45
N ALA A 193 7.80 -2.08 5.48
CA ALA A 193 8.80 -1.23 6.10
C ALA A 193 10.17 -1.40 5.43
N ALA A 194 10.84 -0.29 5.10
CA ALA A 194 12.23 -0.32 4.64
C ALA A 194 13.14 -0.85 5.77
N VAL A 195 13.97 -1.85 5.51
CA VAL A 195 14.92 -2.41 6.49
C VAL A 195 16.33 -2.46 5.92
N GLY A 196 17.33 -2.33 6.80
CA GLY A 196 18.73 -2.36 6.39
C GLY A 196 19.13 -1.16 5.53
N GLU A 197 20.09 -1.36 4.65
CA GLU A 197 20.62 -0.29 3.81
C GLU A 197 19.80 -0.12 2.53
N TRP A 198 19.27 1.09 2.35
CA TRP A 198 18.68 1.56 1.11
C TRP A 198 19.63 2.51 0.41
N ARG A 199 19.84 2.29 -0.88
CA ARG A 199 20.70 3.11 -1.73
C ARG A 199 19.89 3.74 -2.84
N TYR A 200 20.25 4.96 -3.18
CA TYR A 200 19.64 5.74 -4.24
C TYR A 200 20.73 6.35 -5.10
N TRP A 201 20.44 6.50 -6.39
CA TRP A 201 21.38 7.02 -7.37
C TRP A 201 20.78 8.14 -8.20
N HIS A 202 21.64 9.11 -8.53
CA HIS A 202 21.39 10.10 -9.57
C HIS A 202 21.31 9.41 -10.93
N ALA A 203 20.64 10.04 -11.90
CA ALA A 203 20.58 9.55 -13.28
C ALA A 203 21.95 9.37 -13.95
N ASN A 204 23.00 10.02 -13.43
CA ASN A 204 24.38 9.84 -13.90
C ASN A 204 25.08 8.58 -13.32
N GLY A 205 24.35 7.75 -12.57
CA GLY A 205 24.84 6.51 -11.96
C GLY A 205 25.66 6.70 -10.69
N ARG A 206 25.82 7.93 -10.19
CA ARG A 206 26.48 8.19 -8.90
C ARG A 206 25.47 8.10 -7.77
N LEU A 207 25.94 7.62 -6.63
CA LEU A 207 25.15 7.53 -5.40
C LEU A 207 24.62 8.91 -5.03
N SER A 208 23.32 9.03 -4.80
CA SER A 208 22.67 10.26 -4.32
C SER A 208 22.43 10.19 -2.83
N GLU A 209 22.09 9.01 -2.31
CA GLU A 209 21.66 8.84 -0.93
C GLU A 209 21.80 7.40 -0.46
N VAL A 210 22.16 7.25 0.81
CA VAL A 210 22.14 5.99 1.55
C VAL A 210 21.42 6.23 2.85
N VAL A 211 20.43 5.40 3.14
CA VAL A 211 19.67 5.42 4.39
C VAL A 211 19.75 4.03 5.01
N VAL A 212 20.09 3.96 6.29
CA VAL A 212 20.08 2.68 7.03
C VAL A 212 18.89 2.68 7.98
N PHE A 213 18.06 1.65 7.90
CA PHE A 213 16.91 1.44 8.75
C PHE A 213 17.12 0.23 9.67
N ASP A 214 16.51 0.27 10.85
CA ASP A 214 16.44 -0.89 11.73
C ASP A 214 15.32 -1.86 11.31
N GLU A 215 15.14 -2.96 12.06
CA GLU A 215 14.15 -4.00 11.78
C GLU A 215 12.69 -3.51 11.83
N ASN A 216 12.43 -2.37 12.48
CA ASN A 216 11.11 -1.76 12.60
C ASN A 216 10.88 -0.64 11.58
N GLY A 217 11.84 -0.38 10.70
CA GLY A 217 11.78 0.68 9.70
C GLY A 217 12.14 2.07 10.20
N TRP A 218 12.76 2.20 11.38
CA TRP A 218 13.25 3.49 11.86
C TRP A 218 14.59 3.83 11.21
N GLU A 219 14.70 5.04 10.68
CA GLU A 219 15.94 5.56 10.11
C GLU A 219 17.01 5.71 11.20
N MET A 220 18.11 4.99 11.05
CA MET A 220 19.29 5.00 11.90
C MET A 220 20.33 6.00 11.41
N THR A 221 20.62 6.00 10.11
CA THR A 221 21.56 6.93 9.50
C THR A 221 21.09 7.34 8.10
N ARG A 222 21.54 8.52 7.67
CA ARG A 222 21.33 9.03 6.32
C ARG A 222 22.56 9.78 5.86
N LYS A 223 23.00 9.46 4.65
CA LYS A 223 24.08 10.16 3.96
C LYS A 223 23.62 10.54 2.56
N ARG A 224 23.91 11.76 2.13
CA ARG A 224 23.52 12.27 0.80
C ARG A 224 24.71 12.88 0.09
N TRP A 225 24.73 12.70 -1.22
CA TRP A 225 25.72 13.25 -2.13
C TRP A 225 25.05 14.06 -3.23
N ASN A 226 25.67 15.15 -3.65
CA ASN A 226 25.25 15.87 -4.86
C ASN A 226 25.64 15.08 -6.13
N ALA A 227 25.23 15.57 -7.31
CA ALA A 227 25.54 14.91 -8.59
C ALA A 227 27.05 14.85 -8.90
N ALA A 228 27.87 15.70 -8.28
CA ALA A 228 29.33 15.67 -8.39
C ALA A 228 29.97 14.60 -7.50
N GLY A 229 29.22 13.97 -6.59
CA GLY A 229 29.70 12.96 -5.66
C GLY A 229 30.24 13.54 -4.35
N GLU A 230 29.98 14.82 -4.07
CA GLU A 230 30.37 15.46 -2.81
C GLU A 230 29.29 15.22 -1.75
N VAL A 231 29.71 14.87 -0.54
CA VAL A 231 28.79 14.66 0.59
C VAL A 231 28.17 16.01 0.98
N ILE A 232 26.83 16.08 0.95
CA ILE A 232 26.07 17.25 1.36
C ILE A 232 25.30 17.02 2.67
N LEU A 233 25.16 15.77 3.10
CA LEU A 233 24.53 15.39 4.36
C LEU A 233 25.18 14.13 4.91
N ASP A 234 25.45 14.10 6.21
CA ASP A 234 25.84 12.90 6.95
C ASP A 234 25.23 13.00 8.36
N GLN A 235 24.21 12.21 8.63
CA GLN A 235 23.41 12.27 9.85
C GLN A 235 23.23 10.87 10.44
N ALA A 236 23.29 10.81 11.77
CA ALA A 236 22.93 9.64 12.54
C ALA A 236 21.81 10.01 13.52
N THR A 237 20.74 9.23 13.51
CA THR A 237 19.63 9.35 14.45
C THR A 237 20.06 8.75 15.78
N ARG A 238 20.21 9.59 16.81
CA ARG A 238 20.46 9.10 18.16
C ARG A 238 19.14 8.70 18.81
N ARG A 239 18.97 7.41 19.13
CA ARG A 239 17.92 7.00 20.06
C ARG A 239 18.23 7.60 21.43
N ARG A 240 17.27 8.33 22.02
CA ARG A 240 17.29 8.54 23.47
C ARG A 240 16.90 7.20 24.09
N ALA A 241 17.81 6.65 24.89
CA ALA A 241 17.56 5.50 25.75
C ALA A 241 16.53 5.83 26.83
#